data_AF-A0AAJ2PFH4-F1
#
_entry.id   AF-A0AAJ2PFH4-F1
#
_cell.length_a   1.000
_cell.length_b   1.000
_cell.length_c   1.000
_cell.angle_alpha   90.00
_cell.angle_beta   90.00
_cell.angle_gamma   90.00
#
_symmetry.space_group_name_H-M   'P 1'
#
loop_
_entity.id
_entity.type
_entity.pdbx_description
1 polymer ?
#
loop_
_entity_poly.entity_id
_entity_poly.type
_entity_poly.pdbx_seq_one_letter_code
_entity_poly.pdbx_strand_id
1 'polypeptide(L)' 'MNQEQITQALRLTNNELVTKLSEEMTTKNLLAVQLTEAQQTIASLQTEIKELTQQLDEATKPAEIIEEGE' A
#
# COMPACT_ATOMS: atom_id res chain seq x y z
N MET A 1 -4.91 -43.16 26.67
CA MET A 1 -5.58 -41.84 26.77
C MET A 1 -7.07 -42.10 26.85
N ASN A 2 -7.79 -41.42 27.75
CA ASN A 2 -9.24 -41.56 27.83
C ASN A 2 -9.94 -40.57 26.88
N GLN A 3 -11.22 -40.79 26.62
CA GLN A 3 -12.00 -39.99 25.67
C GLN A 3 -12.19 -38.52 26.13
N GLU A 4 -12.13 -38.28 27.43
CA GLU A 4 -12.19 -36.95 28.04
C GLU A 4 -10.93 -36.13 27.74
N GLN A 5 -9.75 -36.74 27.86
CA GLN A 5 -8.46 -36.14 27.49
C GLN A 5 -8.42 -35.76 26.01
N ILE A 6 -8.93 -36.62 25.14
CA ILE A 6 -9.01 -36.34 23.70
C ILE A 6 -9.95 -35.15 23.45
N THR A 7 -11.12 -35.13 24.10
CA THR A 7 -12.09 -34.03 23.97
C THR A 7 -11.51 -32.70 24.45
N GLN A 8 -10.76 -32.71 25.56
CA GLN A 8 -10.12 -31.53 26.10
C GLN A 8 -9.00 -31.02 25.18
N ALA A 9 -8.15 -31.91 24.67
CA ALA A 9 -7.10 -31.56 23.72
C ALA A 9 -7.69 -30.92 22.44
N LEU A 10 -8.74 -31.53 21.88
CA LEU A 10 -9.43 -30.99 20.70
C LEU A 10 -10.02 -29.60 20.95
N ARG A 11 -10.61 -29.35 22.12
CA ARG A 11 -11.13 -28.02 22.48
C ARG A 11 -10.01 -26.98 22.57
N LEU A 12 -8.89 -27.33 23.20
CA LEU A 12 -7.73 -26.44 23.29
C LEU A 12 -7.19 -26.10 21.90
N THR A 13 -6.99 -27.11 21.05
CA THR A 13 -6.54 -26.91 19.67
C THR A 13 -7.53 -26.07 18.87
N ASN A 14 -8.84 -26.28 19.02
CA ASN A 14 -9.84 -25.48 18.31
C ASN A 14 -9.78 -24.00 18.74
N ASN A 15 -9.68 -23.74 20.04
CA ASN A 15 -9.53 -22.38 20.56
C ASN A 15 -8.25 -21.71 20.03
N GLU A 16 -7.13 -22.42 20.04
CA GLU A 16 -5.86 -21.91 19.49
C GLU A 16 -5.97 -21.57 18.00
N LEU A 17 -6.62 -22.43 17.21
CA LEU A 17 -6.84 -22.19 15.79
C LEU A 17 -7.74 -20.98 15.54
N VAL A 18 -8.79 -20.80 16.34
CA VAL A 18 -9.69 -19.63 16.26
C VAL A 18 -8.94 -18.35 16.60
N THR A 19 -8.09 -18.35 17.63
CA THR A 19 -7.24 -17.20 17.99
C THR A 19 -6.30 -16.85 16.84
N LYS A 20 -5.55 -17.83 16.32
CA LYS A 20 -4.64 -17.61 15.18
C LYS A 20 -5.35 -17.10 13.93
N LEU A 21 -6.52 -17.65 13.63
CA LEU A 21 -7.33 -17.18 12.50
C LEU A 21 -7.77 -15.73 12.69
N SER A 22 -8.16 -15.34 13.90
CA SER A 22 -8.56 -13.97 14.21
C SER A 22 -7.40 -12.99 14.10
N GLU A 23 -6.21 -13.38 14.57
CA GLU A 23 -4.96 -12.60 14.42
C GLU A 23 -4.59 -12.44 12.93
N GLU A 24 -4.66 -13.51 12.15
CA GLU A 24 -4.35 -13.50 10.72
C GLU A 24 -5.34 -12.61 9.95
N MET A 25 -6.65 -12.72 10.23
CA MET A 25 -7.65 -11.86 9.61
C MET A 25 -7.43 -10.39 9.95
N THR A 26 -7.09 -10.08 11.20
CA THR A 26 -6.80 -8.71 11.65
C THR A 26 -5.59 -8.16 10.92
N THR A 27 -4.52 -8.95 10.84
CA THR A 27 -3.28 -8.60 10.15
C THR A 27 -3.52 -8.36 8.66
N LYS A 28 -4.26 -9.25 8.00
CA LYS A 28 -4.60 -9.12 6.58
C LYS A 28 -5.40 -7.85 6.31
N ASN A 29 -6.39 -7.54 7.16
CA ASN A 29 -7.20 -6.34 6.99
C ASN A 29 -6.36 -5.07 7.16
N LEU A 30 -5.46 -5.04 8.16
CA LEU A 30 -4.54 -3.92 8.35
C LEU A 30 -3.62 -3.73 7.14
N LEU A 31 -3.03 -4.81 6.62
CA LEU A 31 -2.18 -4.78 5.43
C LEU A 31 -2.95 -4.29 4.19
N ALA A 32 -4.21 -4.68 4.03
CA ALA A 32 -5.04 -4.22 2.91
C ALA A 32 -5.30 -2.70 2.96
N VAL A 33 -5.56 -2.16 4.16
CA VAL A 33 -5.69 -0.71 4.39
C VAL A 33 -4.38 0.00 4.05
N GLN A 34 -3.27 -0.47 4.64
CA GLN A 34 -1.94 0.12 4.41
C GLN A 34 -1.53 0.08 2.93
N LEU A 35 -1.84 -1.00 2.21
CA LEU A 35 -1.57 -1.10 0.78
C LEU A 35 -2.37 -0.06 -0.01
N THR A 36 -3.64 0.14 0.35
CA THR A 36 -4.50 1.13 -0.30
C THR A 36 -3.97 2.55 -0.08
N GLU A 37 -3.59 2.88 1.15
CA GLU A 37 -3.01 4.19 1.50
C GLU A 37 -1.68 4.44 0.77
N ALA A 38 -0.81 3.43 0.70
CA ALA A 38 0.44 3.51 -0.03
C ALA A 38 0.22 3.74 -1.53
N GLN A 39 -0.74 3.05 -2.14
CA GLN A 39 -1.10 3.24 -3.56
C GLN A 39 -1.63 4.65 -3.83
N GLN A 40 -2.47 5.18 -2.95
CA GLN A 40 -2.96 6.56 -3.06
C GLN A 40 -1.82 7.57 -2.95
N THR A 41 -0.89 7.37 -2.01
CA THR A 41 0.28 8.23 -1.83
C THR A 41 1.17 8.22 -3.08
N ILE A 42 1.43 7.04 -3.64
CA ILE A 42 2.20 6.90 -4.88
C ILE A 42 1.54 7.63 -6.04
N ALA A 43 0.22 7.50 -6.20
CA ALA A 43 -0.52 8.19 -7.27
C ALA A 43 -0.46 9.72 -7.13
N SER A 44 -0.58 10.24 -5.92
CA SER A 44 -0.43 11.67 -5.63
C SER A 44 0.98 12.17 -5.98
N LEU A 45 2.02 11.46 -5.52
CA LEU A 45 3.41 11.82 -5.82
C LEU A 45 3.72 11.76 -7.33
N GLN A 46 3.18 10.78 -8.05
CA GLN A 46 3.34 10.70 -9.50
C GLN A 46 2.69 11.88 -10.23
N THR A 47 1.56 12.36 -9.73
CA THR A 47 0.89 13.54 -10.27
C THR A 47 1.73 14.79 -10.03
N GLU A 48 2.21 14.98 -8.80
CA GLU A 48 3.07 16.11 -8.42
C GLU A 48 4.38 16.13 -9.23
N ILE A 49 5.04 14.97 -9.39
CA ILE A 49 6.23 14.85 -10.25
C ILE A 49 5.93 15.32 -11.67
N LYS A 50 4.82 14.87 -12.26
CA LYS A 50 4.43 15.26 -13.62
C LYS A 50 4.23 16.77 -13.74
N GLU A 51 3.53 17.37 -12.78
CA GLU A 51 3.29 18.81 -12.76
C GLU A 51 4.60 19.61 -12.62
N LEU A 52 5.48 19.21 -11.69
CA LEU A 52 6.77 19.86 -11.48
C LEU A 52 7.70 19.70 -12.69
N THR A 53 7.72 18.52 -13.33
CA THR A 53 8.47 18.31 -14.56
C THR A 53 7.97 19.22 -15.68
N GLN A 54 6.65 19.36 -15.84
CA GLN A 54 6.09 20.27 -16.84
C GLN A 54 6.46 21.74 -16.55
N GLN A 55 6.32 22.17 -15.30
CA GLN A 55 6.69 23.53 -14.89
C GLN A 55 8.18 23.81 -15.13
N LEU A 56 9.04 22.82 -14.86
CA LEU A 56 10.47 22.93 -15.13
C LEU A 56 10.76 23.03 -16.63
N ASP A 57 10.13 22.20 -17.45
CA ASP A 57 10.27 22.24 -18.90
C ASP A 57 9.84 23.61 -19.45
N GLU A 58 8.70 24.14 -19.00
CA GLU A 58 8.20 25.46 -19.38
C GLU A 58 9.16 26.59 -18.96
N ALA A 59 9.68 26.55 -17.73
CA ALA A 59 10.60 27.55 -17.20
C ALA A 59 12.00 27.50 -17.84
N THR A 60 12.39 26.37 -18.41
CA THR A 60 13.71 26.16 -19.01
C THR A 60 13.70 26.18 -20.53
N LYS A 61 12.55 26.48 -21.17
CA LYS A 61 12.50 26.71 -22.61
C LYS A 61 13.48 27.82 -22.99
N PRO A 62 14.40 27.57 -23.95
CA PRO A 62 15.26 28.60 -24.46
C PRO A 62 14.41 29.74 -25.04
N ALA A 63 14.83 30.99 -24.82
CA ALA A 63 14.22 32.12 -25.48
C ALA A 63 14.31 31.89 -27.00
N GLU A 64 13.19 32.02 -27.72
CA GLU A 64 13.21 32.02 -29.18
C GLU A 64 14.14 33.15 -29.63
N ILE A 65 15.29 32.78 -30.18
CA ILE A 65 16.16 33.71 -30.89
C ILE A 65 15.39 34.04 -32.16
N ILE A 66 14.70 35.19 -32.16
CA ILE A 66 14.24 35.80 -33.39
C ILE A 66 15.53 36.20 -34.11
N GLU A 67 16.00 35.35 -35.03
CA GLU A 67 16.86 35.82 -36.11
C GLU A 67 16.02 36.79 -36.92
N GLU A 68 16.04 38.07 -36.53
CA GLU A 68 15.67 39.16 -37.42
C GLU A 68 16.68 39.11 -38.57
N GLY A 69 16.25 38.51 -39.68
CA GLY A 69 16.93 38.66 -40.95
C GLY A 69 16.84 40.12 -41.39
N GLU A 70 17.99 40.80 -41.42
CA GLU A 70 18.58 41.57 -42.52
C GLU A 70 19.78 42.41 -42.05
#